data_AF-A0A8J3N6B8-F1
#
_entry.id   AF-A0A8J3N6B8-F1
#
_cell.length_a   1.000
_cell.length_b   1.000
_cell.length_c   1.000
_cell.angle_alpha   90.00
_cell.angle_beta   90.00
_cell.angle_gamma   90.00
#
_symmetry.space_group_name_H-M   'P 1'
#
loop_
_entity.id
_entity.type
_entity.pdbx_description
1 polymer ?
#
loop_
_entity_poly.entity_id
_entity_poly.type
_entity_poly.pdbx_seq_one_letter_code
_entity_poly.pdbx_strand_id
1 'polypeptide(L)'
;MPTTRRGTRSAAVSSRTNRSVNNVSFVNRSTTTGPAMRTSHPALFIVAVGIGFLLLWLVALMTQIQTNEAFITSAGQVDVYHPNWAVFLQLPNLILGNDTPQDAIATIFGWGIELVYLGFIIGAEVLHDSVARSGQAMARLFKTCSWVIVLFNGWADYNYGTFGGAWGHILFAAITSFIVGYFGTIGMYLIESGWSRA
;
A
#
# COMPACT_ATOMS: atom_id res chain seq x y z
N MET A 1 -51.12 -33.07 -15.15
CA MET A 1 -51.48 -32.58 -16.51
C MET A 1 -50.21 -32.30 -17.31
N PRO A 2 -50.22 -32.56 -18.62
CA PRO A 2 -49.03 -32.92 -19.39
C PRO A 2 -48.41 -31.75 -20.18
N THR A 3 -47.10 -31.89 -20.46
CA THR A 3 -46.34 -31.51 -21.68
C THR A 3 -46.52 -30.11 -22.29
N THR A 4 -45.42 -29.43 -22.68
CA THR A 4 -45.14 -29.05 -24.10
C THR A 4 -43.73 -28.46 -24.33
N ARG A 5 -42.97 -29.19 -25.17
CA ARG A 5 -41.98 -28.84 -26.22
C ARG A 5 -41.01 -27.64 -26.10
N ARG A 6 -39.71 -28.01 -26.06
CA ARG A 6 -38.71 -27.99 -27.17
C ARG A 6 -38.82 -26.89 -28.24
N GLY A 7 -37.78 -26.07 -28.34
CA GLY A 7 -37.49 -25.20 -29.49
C GLY A 7 -36.00 -25.07 -29.76
N THR A 8 -35.47 -25.91 -30.65
CA THR A 8 -34.14 -25.84 -31.27
C THR A 8 -34.15 -24.94 -32.51
N ARG A 9 -33.18 -24.02 -32.62
CA ARG A 9 -32.65 -23.41 -33.87
C ARG A 9 -31.18 -23.07 -33.55
N SER A 10 -30.12 -23.68 -34.09
CA SER A 10 -29.70 -24.08 -35.44
C SER A 10 -29.46 -22.91 -36.43
N ALA A 11 -28.17 -22.79 -36.77
CA ALA A 11 -27.55 -22.39 -38.03
C ALA A 11 -27.28 -20.90 -38.35
N ALA A 12 -26.00 -20.57 -38.49
CA ALA A 12 -25.32 -19.98 -39.66
C ALA A 12 -23.87 -19.62 -39.23
N VAL A 13 -22.78 -20.28 -39.62
CA VAL A 13 -22.18 -20.47 -40.96
C VAL A 13 -22.19 -19.21 -41.82
N SER A 14 -21.03 -18.55 -41.90
CA SER A 14 -20.48 -17.74 -43.01
C SER A 14 -19.40 -16.83 -42.41
N SER A 15 -18.19 -16.63 -42.93
CA SER A 15 -17.53 -17.03 -44.17
C SER A 15 -16.04 -16.74 -44.00
N ARG A 16 -15.20 -17.58 -44.62
CA ARG A 16 -13.80 -17.31 -44.92
C ARG A 16 -13.63 -15.92 -45.53
N THR A 17 -12.72 -15.13 -44.99
CA THR A 17 -11.95 -14.18 -45.80
C THR A 17 -10.48 -14.50 -45.63
N ASN A 18 -10.00 -15.33 -46.56
CA ASN A 18 -8.60 -15.41 -46.95
C ASN A 18 -8.15 -14.00 -47.34
N ARG A 19 -7.33 -13.36 -46.53
CA ARG A 19 -6.65 -12.12 -46.92
C ARG A 19 -5.15 -12.36 -46.93
N SER A 20 -4.69 -12.58 -48.16
CA SER A 20 -3.43 -12.10 -48.71
C SER A 20 -2.19 -12.31 -47.83
N VAL A 21 -1.53 -13.43 -48.10
CA VAL A 21 -0.08 -13.51 -48.12
C VAL A 21 0.41 -12.40 -49.04
N ASN A 22 0.93 -11.31 -48.47
CA ASN A 22 1.71 -10.33 -49.20
C ASN A 22 3.03 -10.11 -48.47
N ASN A 23 4.08 -10.59 -49.12
CA ASN A 23 5.48 -10.26 -48.92
C ASN A 23 5.67 -8.84 -48.41
N VAL A 24 6.14 -8.72 -47.17
CA VAL A 24 6.89 -7.55 -46.74
C VAL A 24 8.28 -8.05 -46.40
N SER A 25 9.18 -7.79 -47.35
CA SER A 25 10.64 -7.70 -47.21
C SER A 25 11.20 -8.05 -45.84
N PHE A 26 11.92 -9.17 -45.77
CA PHE A 26 12.96 -9.40 -44.78
C PHE A 26 14.01 -8.29 -44.91
N VAL A 27 13.77 -7.17 -44.23
CA VAL A 27 14.81 -6.19 -43.93
C VAL A 27 15.73 -6.88 -42.94
N ASN A 28 16.81 -7.45 -43.46
CA ASN A 28 17.95 -7.89 -42.66
C ASN A 28 18.62 -6.62 -42.11
N ARG A 29 17.98 -5.99 -41.10
CA ARG A 29 18.67 -5.03 -40.25
C ARG A 29 19.66 -5.86 -39.47
N SER A 30 20.91 -5.86 -39.93
CA SER A 30 22.09 -6.03 -39.11
C SER A 30 21.98 -5.00 -38.00
N THR A 31 21.24 -5.36 -36.96
CA THR A 31 21.17 -4.60 -35.73
C THR A 31 22.53 -4.81 -35.16
N THR A 32 23.41 -3.82 -35.35
CA THR A 32 24.68 -3.72 -34.67
C THR A 32 24.34 -3.76 -33.18
N THR A 33 24.33 -4.94 -32.61
CA THR A 33 24.30 -5.18 -31.17
C THR A 33 25.66 -4.73 -30.67
N GLY A 34 25.87 -3.42 -30.64
CA GLY A 34 26.80 -2.84 -29.69
C GLY A 34 26.33 -3.37 -28.33
N PRO A 35 27.24 -3.89 -27.48
CA PRO A 35 26.85 -4.33 -26.16
C PRO A 35 26.18 -3.13 -25.48
N ALA A 36 24.87 -3.22 -25.27
CA ALA A 36 24.17 -2.31 -24.41
C ALA A 36 24.86 -2.46 -23.05
N MET A 37 25.73 -1.52 -22.70
CA MET A 37 26.21 -1.37 -21.33
C MET A 37 24.96 -1.16 -20.49
N ARG A 38 24.43 -2.26 -19.95
CA ARG A 38 23.53 -2.22 -18.81
C ARG A 38 24.38 -1.62 -17.71
N THR A 39 24.24 -0.31 -17.51
CA THR A 39 24.65 0.34 -16.27
C THR A 39 23.77 -0.23 -15.16
N SER A 40 24.08 -1.45 -14.75
CA SER A 40 23.45 -2.08 -13.61
C SER A 40 23.96 -1.32 -12.40
N HIS A 41 23.06 -0.61 -11.72
CA HIS A 41 23.39 -0.10 -10.39
C HIS A 41 23.91 -1.27 -9.53
N PRO A 42 24.92 -1.04 -8.68
CA PRO A 42 25.42 -2.07 -7.79
C PRO A 42 24.29 -2.64 -6.93
N ALA A 43 24.17 -3.95 -6.81
CA ALA A 43 23.12 -4.61 -6.03
C ALA A 43 23.02 -4.06 -4.59
N LEU A 44 24.18 -3.83 -3.96
CA LEU A 44 24.28 -3.23 -2.62
C LEU A 44 23.67 -1.82 -2.53
N PHE A 45 23.77 -1.01 -3.59
CA PHE A 45 23.15 0.32 -3.61
C PHE A 45 21.62 0.21 -3.59
N ILE A 46 21.05 -0.72 -4.36
CA ILE A 46 19.60 -0.95 -4.39
C ILE A 46 19.09 -1.40 -3.01
N VAL A 47 19.81 -2.34 -2.37
CA VAL A 47 19.49 -2.79 -1.01
C VAL A 47 19.57 -1.64 -0.01
N ALA A 48 20.61 -0.81 -0.07
CA ALA A 48 20.78 0.33 0.82
C ALA A 48 19.65 1.36 0.69
N VAL A 49 19.20 1.67 -0.54
CA VAL A 49 18.04 2.53 -0.78
C VAL A 49 16.76 1.91 -0.21
N GLY A 50 16.56 0.59 -0.38
CA GLY A 50 15.43 -0.13 0.20
C GLY A 50 15.39 -0.05 1.72
N ILE A 51 16.54 -0.22 2.39
CA ILE A 51 16.68 -0.03 3.84
C ILE A 51 16.33 1.41 4.24
N GLY A 52 16.78 2.41 3.48
CA GLY A 52 16.44 3.81 3.71
C GLY A 52 14.94 4.07 3.69
N PHE A 53 14.21 3.50 2.72
CA PHE A 53 12.76 3.60 2.68
C PHE A 53 12.08 2.89 3.85
N LEU A 54 12.55 1.70 4.27
CA LEU A 54 12.01 1.01 5.43
C LEU A 54 12.21 1.79 6.74
N LEU A 55 13.36 2.46 6.90
CA LEU A 55 13.60 3.30 8.08
C LEU A 55 12.65 4.50 8.11
N LEU A 56 12.47 5.19 6.97
CA LEU A 56 11.51 6.29 6.87
C LEU A 56 10.06 5.82 7.11
N TRP A 57 9.71 4.65 6.56
CA TRP A 57 8.42 4.00 6.79
C TRP A 57 8.19 3.74 8.28
N LEU A 58 9.18 3.17 8.97
CA LEU A 58 9.09 2.84 10.39
C LEU A 58 8.88 4.09 11.27
N VAL A 59 9.64 5.15 11.00
CA VAL A 59 9.50 6.44 11.70
C VAL A 59 8.11 7.03 11.49
N ALA A 60 7.60 7.03 10.25
CA ALA A 60 6.27 7.53 9.93
C ALA A 60 5.17 6.68 10.58
N LEU A 61 5.31 5.35 10.55
CA LEU A 61 4.39 4.40 11.18
C LEU A 61 4.26 4.65 12.68
N MET A 62 5.40 4.78 13.38
CA MET A 62 5.41 5.08 14.82
C MET A 62 4.73 6.41 15.12
N THR A 63 4.93 7.39 14.24
CA THR A 63 4.35 8.71 14.41
C THR A 63 2.83 8.66 14.26
N GLN A 64 2.29 7.94 13.26
CA GLN A 64 0.85 7.74 13.11
C GLN A 64 0.22 6.99 14.27
N ILE A 65 0.91 5.97 14.81
CA ILE A 65 0.44 5.27 16.00
C ILE A 65 0.33 6.23 17.18
N GLN A 66 1.36 7.04 17.43
CA GLN A 66 1.34 8.02 18.53
C GLN A 66 0.30 9.14 18.34
N THR A 67 0.07 9.62 17.12
CA THR A 67 -0.97 10.63 16.85
C THR A 67 -2.38 10.04 17.03
N ASN A 68 -2.58 8.77 16.66
CA ASN A 68 -3.82 8.03 16.92
C ASN A 68 -4.05 7.77 18.43
N GLU A 69 -2.99 7.47 19.18
CA GLU A 69 -3.05 7.35 20.64
C GLU A 69 -3.39 8.68 21.31
N ALA A 70 -2.78 9.77 20.86
CA ALA A 70 -3.04 11.11 21.36
C ALA A 70 -4.51 11.52 21.14
N PHE A 71 -5.09 11.13 20.00
CA PHE A 71 -6.51 11.32 19.74
C PHE A 71 -7.42 10.65 20.78
N ILE A 72 -7.16 9.40 21.15
CA ILE A 72 -8.02 8.68 22.11
C ILE A 72 -7.80 9.12 23.53
N THR A 73 -6.54 9.33 23.90
CA THR A 73 -6.19 9.70 25.27
C THR A 73 -6.41 11.18 25.54
N SER A 74 -6.72 11.97 24.50
CA SER A 74 -6.64 13.44 24.53
C SER A 74 -5.28 13.91 25.06
N ALA A 75 -4.23 13.11 24.84
CA ALA A 75 -2.88 13.55 25.11
C ALA A 75 -2.55 14.70 24.16
N GLY A 76 -1.63 15.57 24.58
CA GLY A 76 -1.25 16.74 23.81
C GLY A 76 -0.57 16.38 22.48
N GLN A 77 0.23 17.32 21.98
CA GLN A 77 0.91 17.12 20.72
C GLN A 77 2.05 16.09 20.83
N VAL A 78 2.21 15.28 19.78
CA VAL A 78 3.29 14.32 19.56
C VAL A 78 4.49 15.03 18.95
N ASP A 79 5.68 14.79 19.51
CA ASP A 79 6.95 15.24 18.92
C ASP A 79 7.31 14.34 17.72
N VAL A 80 7.06 14.85 16.51
CA VAL A 80 7.33 14.13 15.26
C VAL A 80 8.82 14.06 14.93
N TYR A 81 9.66 14.90 15.57
CA TYR A 81 11.12 14.87 15.40
C TYR A 81 11.77 13.81 16.29
N HIS A 82 11.11 13.41 17.37
CA HIS A 82 11.60 12.42 18.34
C HIS A 82 10.52 11.36 18.64
N PRO A 83 10.11 10.55 17.64
CA PRO A 83 9.09 9.54 17.87
C PRO A 83 9.56 8.50 18.88
N ASN A 84 8.66 8.12 19.78
CA ASN A 84 8.97 7.21 20.87
C ASN A 84 9.10 5.75 20.40
N TRP A 85 10.31 5.20 20.47
CA TRP A 85 10.59 3.79 20.13
C TRP A 85 9.94 2.77 21.06
N ALA A 86 9.45 3.19 22.23
CA ALA A 86 8.67 2.33 23.11
C ALA A 86 7.35 1.85 22.49
N VAL A 87 6.89 2.46 21.39
CA VAL A 87 5.70 2.00 20.63
C VAL A 87 5.80 0.52 20.26
N PHE A 88 6.99 0.01 19.93
CA PHE A 88 7.15 -1.41 19.60
C PHE A 88 7.03 -2.35 20.80
N LEU A 89 7.21 -1.83 22.01
CA LEU A 89 7.06 -2.59 23.25
C LEU A 89 5.62 -2.59 23.76
N GLN A 90 4.73 -1.75 23.20
CA GLN A 90 3.33 -1.68 23.61
C GLN A 90 2.59 -3.00 23.38
N LEU A 91 2.72 -3.64 22.20
CA LEU A 91 2.04 -4.91 21.95
C LEU A 91 2.50 -6.04 22.90
N PRO A 92 3.81 -6.25 23.13
CA PRO A 92 4.27 -7.14 24.19
C PRO A 92 3.74 -6.79 25.58
N ASN A 93 3.78 -5.51 25.97
CA ASN A 93 3.32 -5.07 27.29
C ASN A 93 1.81 -5.26 27.49
N LEU A 94 1.02 -5.01 26.45
CA LEU A 94 -0.42 -5.28 26.41
C LEU A 94 -0.70 -6.77 26.64
N ILE A 95 0.01 -7.66 25.94
CA ILE A 95 -0.15 -9.12 26.07
C ILE A 95 0.26 -9.60 27.48
N LEU A 96 1.33 -9.02 28.04
CA LEU A 96 1.83 -9.38 29.37
C LEU A 96 1.01 -8.74 30.51
N GLY A 97 0.10 -7.81 30.22
CA GLY A 97 -0.71 -7.10 31.21
C GLY A 97 0.09 -6.06 32.01
N ASN A 98 1.16 -5.51 31.43
CA ASN A 98 1.99 -4.48 32.05
C ASN A 98 1.41 -3.07 31.88
N ASP A 99 0.51 -2.87 30.91
CA ASP A 99 -0.07 -1.58 30.58
C ASP A 99 -1.18 -1.20 31.57
N THR A 100 -1.27 0.09 31.90
CA THR A 100 -2.44 0.61 32.60
C THR A 100 -3.67 0.50 31.69
N PRO A 101 -4.91 0.48 32.22
CA PRO A 101 -6.10 0.40 31.38
C PRO A 101 -6.18 1.50 30.31
N GLN A 102 -5.67 2.70 30.61
CA GLN A 102 -5.65 3.82 29.66
C GLN A 102 -4.62 3.58 28.54
N ASP A 103 -3.41 3.13 28.90
CA ASP A 103 -2.37 2.80 27.92
C ASP A 103 -2.79 1.63 27.04
N ALA A 104 -3.43 0.61 27.61
CA ALA A 104 -3.94 -0.53 26.87
C ALA A 104 -4.97 -0.12 25.80
N ILE A 105 -5.90 0.78 26.15
CA ILE A 105 -6.90 1.30 25.20
C ILE A 105 -6.21 2.10 24.09
N ALA A 106 -5.25 2.95 24.45
CA ALA A 106 -4.47 3.74 23.49
C ALA A 106 -3.73 2.81 22.52
N THR A 107 -2.98 1.83 23.03
CA THR A 107 -2.25 0.82 22.27
C THR A 107 -3.18 0.06 21.31
N ILE A 108 -4.31 -0.47 21.80
CA ILE A 108 -5.26 -1.22 20.98
C ILE A 108 -5.80 -0.35 19.84
N PHE A 109 -6.10 0.91 20.12
CA PHE A 109 -6.67 1.80 19.13
C PHE A 109 -5.64 2.27 18.11
N GLY A 110 -4.46 2.71 18.58
CA GLY A 110 -3.35 3.15 17.74
C GLY A 110 -2.91 2.07 16.77
N TRP A 111 -2.58 0.88 17.27
CA TRP A 111 -2.24 -0.27 16.42
C TRP A 111 -3.43 -0.78 15.62
N GLY A 112 -4.63 -0.77 16.18
CA GLY A 112 -5.84 -1.27 15.52
C GLY A 112 -6.14 -0.49 14.24
N ILE A 113 -6.15 0.84 14.29
CA ILE A 113 -6.35 1.68 13.11
C ILE A 113 -5.21 1.50 12.12
N GLU A 114 -3.97 1.45 12.60
CA GLU A 114 -2.81 1.35 11.73
C GLU A 114 -2.78 0.02 10.98
N LEU A 115 -3.08 -1.10 11.64
CA LEU A 115 -3.19 -2.41 10.99
C LEU A 115 -4.34 -2.46 9.98
N VAL A 116 -5.46 -1.81 10.28
CA VAL A 116 -6.57 -1.71 9.33
C VAL A 116 -6.15 -0.86 8.13
N TYR A 117 -5.47 0.27 8.35
CA TYR A 117 -4.92 1.13 7.29
C TYR A 117 -3.97 0.36 6.36
N LEU A 118 -2.95 -0.29 6.92
CA LEU A 118 -2.01 -1.12 6.17
C LEU A 118 -2.73 -2.26 5.44
N GLY A 119 -3.72 -2.89 6.07
CA GLY A 119 -4.55 -3.92 5.45
C GLY A 119 -5.33 -3.41 4.23
N PHE A 120 -5.85 -2.19 4.28
CA PHE A 120 -6.51 -1.55 3.13
C PHE A 120 -5.53 -1.19 2.02
N ILE A 121 -4.32 -0.71 2.35
CA ILE A 121 -3.32 -0.35 1.35
C ILE A 121 -2.77 -1.60 0.65
N ILE A 122 -2.34 -2.60 1.42
CA ILE A 122 -1.86 -3.88 0.89
C ILE A 122 -3.01 -4.59 0.15
N GLY A 123 -4.23 -4.55 0.70
CA GLY A 123 -5.41 -5.08 0.03
C GLY A 123 -5.73 -4.36 -1.27
N ALA A 124 -5.53 -3.04 -1.35
CA ALA A 124 -5.69 -2.29 -2.59
C ALA A 124 -4.63 -2.68 -3.64
N GLU A 125 -3.42 -3.05 -3.21
CA GLU A 125 -2.35 -3.48 -4.12
C GLU A 125 -2.52 -4.95 -4.57
N VAL A 126 -2.80 -5.85 -3.63
CA VAL A 126 -2.81 -7.31 -3.86
C VAL A 126 -4.21 -7.83 -4.21
N LEU A 127 -5.27 -7.26 -3.62
CA LEU A 127 -6.62 -7.79 -3.71
C LEU A 127 -7.52 -7.02 -4.67
N HIS A 128 -7.06 -5.96 -5.34
CA HIS A 128 -7.89 -5.19 -6.27
C HIS A 128 -8.60 -6.09 -7.30
N ASP A 129 -7.85 -7.05 -7.87
CA ASP A 129 -8.38 -8.00 -8.86
C ASP A 129 -9.30 -9.07 -8.24
N SER A 130 -9.12 -9.39 -6.96
CA SER A 130 -9.95 -10.36 -6.23
C SER A 130 -11.25 -9.72 -5.74
N VAL A 131 -11.20 -8.48 -5.26
CA VAL A 131 -12.35 -7.69 -4.83
C VAL A 131 -13.22 -7.30 -6.02
N ALA A 132 -12.62 -6.98 -7.17
CA ALA A 132 -13.35 -6.71 -8.41
C ALA A 132 -14.20 -7.92 -8.87
N ARG A 133 -13.74 -9.15 -8.58
CA ARG A 133 -14.48 -10.40 -8.87
C ARG A 133 -15.59 -10.71 -7.85
N SER A 134 -15.44 -10.26 -6.61
CA SER A 134 -16.42 -10.47 -5.54
C SER A 134 -17.70 -9.65 -5.74
N GLY A 135 -17.62 -8.52 -6.44
CA GLY A 135 -18.76 -7.72 -6.86
C GLY A 135 -18.53 -6.22 -6.70
N GLN A 136 -19.20 -5.41 -7.52
CA GLN A 136 -19.02 -3.95 -7.54
C GLN A 136 -19.36 -3.27 -6.21
N ALA A 137 -20.31 -3.81 -5.44
CA ALA A 137 -20.68 -3.27 -4.14
C ALA A 137 -19.54 -3.40 -3.12
N MET A 138 -18.87 -4.56 -3.08
CA MET A 138 -17.75 -4.81 -2.18
C MET A 138 -16.54 -3.94 -2.53
N ALA A 139 -16.26 -3.77 -3.82
CA ALA A 139 -15.20 -2.87 -4.30
C ALA A 139 -15.44 -1.40 -3.90
N ARG A 140 -16.70 -0.92 -4.00
CA ARG A 140 -17.05 0.43 -3.56
C ARG A 140 -16.93 0.59 -2.05
N LEU A 141 -17.41 -0.39 -1.27
CA LEU A 141 -17.30 -0.36 0.18
C LEU A 141 -15.83 -0.32 0.62
N PHE A 142 -15.00 -1.19 0.06
CA PHE A 142 -13.58 -1.23 0.34
C PHE A 142 -12.91 0.12 0.06
N LYS A 143 -13.12 0.68 -1.14
CA LYS A 143 -12.59 2.00 -1.52
C LYS A 143 -13.05 3.10 -0.57
N THR A 144 -14.33 3.13 -0.20
CA THR A 144 -14.87 4.13 0.73
C THR A 144 -14.23 3.99 2.11
N CYS A 145 -14.13 2.78 2.66
CA CYS A 145 -13.47 2.52 3.94
C CYS A 145 -11.99 2.94 3.90
N SER A 146 -11.26 2.64 2.82
CA SER A 146 -9.87 3.10 2.64
C SER A 146 -9.76 4.61 2.74
N TRP A 147 -10.63 5.35 2.03
CA TRP A 147 -10.63 6.81 2.10
C TRP A 147 -10.95 7.35 3.49
N VAL A 148 -11.91 6.75 4.19
CA VAL A 148 -12.25 7.15 5.56
C VAL A 148 -11.05 6.99 6.49
N ILE A 149 -10.30 5.89 6.39
CA ILE A 149 -9.15 5.64 7.25
C ILE A 149 -7.97 6.56 6.89
N VAL A 150 -7.70 6.77 5.60
CA VAL A 150 -6.68 7.74 5.15
C VAL A 150 -6.98 9.13 5.70
N LEU A 151 -8.25 9.57 5.60
CA LEU A 151 -8.67 10.88 6.12
C LEU A 151 -8.60 10.94 7.64
N PHE A 152 -8.90 9.85 8.33
CA PHE A 152 -8.79 9.76 9.78
C PHE A 152 -7.33 9.89 10.24
N ASN A 153 -6.41 9.09 9.68
CA ASN A 153 -4.97 9.19 9.99
C ASN A 153 -4.44 10.60 9.65
N GLY A 154 -4.78 11.13 8.47
CA GLY A 154 -4.37 12.48 8.09
C GLY A 154 -4.92 13.58 9.00
N TRP A 155 -6.14 13.42 9.51
CA TRP A 155 -6.72 14.34 10.48
C TRP A 155 -6.03 14.20 11.85
N ALA A 156 -5.75 12.99 12.31
CA ALA A 156 -5.01 12.76 13.56
C ALA A 156 -3.59 13.38 13.46
N ASP A 157 -2.88 13.12 12.38
CA ASP A 157 -1.56 13.71 12.10
C ASP A 157 -1.60 15.24 12.09
N TYR A 158 -2.62 15.82 11.45
CA TYR A 158 -2.78 17.28 11.42
C TYR A 158 -3.00 17.87 12.82
N ASN A 159 -3.84 17.24 13.65
CA ASN A 159 -4.22 17.82 14.93
C ASN A 159 -3.24 17.50 16.06
N TYR A 160 -2.52 16.39 15.99
CA TYR A 160 -1.67 15.91 17.09
C TYR A 160 -0.18 15.89 16.74
N GLY A 161 0.23 16.00 15.48
CA GLY A 161 1.65 16.07 15.12
C GLY A 161 2.21 17.49 15.26
N THR A 162 3.35 17.68 15.93
CA THR A 162 4.02 18.99 16.02
C THR A 162 4.84 19.32 14.75
N PHE A 163 4.24 19.97 13.75
CA PHE A 163 5.01 20.37 12.55
C PHE A 163 4.69 21.78 12.03
N GLY A 164 5.48 22.76 12.47
CA GLY A 164 5.43 24.12 11.94
C GLY A 164 4.08 24.83 12.12
N GLY A 165 3.69 25.67 11.14
CA GLY A 165 2.36 26.30 11.10
C GLY A 165 1.32 25.44 10.39
N ALA A 166 0.07 25.91 10.23
CA ALA A 166 -1.03 25.11 9.65
C ALA A 166 -0.70 24.39 8.33
N TRP A 167 0.04 25.05 7.41
CA TRP A 167 0.50 24.41 6.17
C TRP A 167 1.55 23.31 6.39
N GLY A 168 2.38 23.46 7.42
CA GLY A 168 3.30 22.43 7.88
C GLY A 168 2.55 21.18 8.33
N HIS A 169 1.49 21.34 9.14
CA HIS A 169 0.66 20.21 9.57
C HIS A 169 -0.03 19.51 8.40
N ILE A 170 -0.55 20.24 7.40
CA ILE A 170 -1.15 19.64 6.20
C ILE A 170 -0.10 18.84 5.42
N LEU A 171 1.06 19.43 5.18
CA LEU A 171 2.14 18.79 4.44
C LEU A 171 2.65 17.56 5.18
N PHE A 172 2.80 17.66 6.50
CA PHE A 172 3.17 16.56 7.38
C PHE A 172 2.17 15.41 7.26
N ALA A 173 0.88 15.65 7.47
CA ALA A 173 -0.15 14.62 7.36
C ALA A 173 -0.16 13.93 5.98
N ALA A 174 -0.01 14.71 4.91
CA ALA A 174 0.02 14.18 3.55
C ALA A 174 1.27 13.34 3.26
N ILE A 175 2.45 13.81 3.67
CA ILE A 175 3.72 13.09 3.49
C ILE A 175 3.75 11.82 4.33
N THR A 176 3.36 11.91 5.60
CA THR A 176 3.34 10.76 6.52
C THR A 176 2.40 9.68 5.99
N SER A 177 1.17 10.03 5.59
CA SER A 177 0.24 9.08 4.97
C SER A 177 0.81 8.43 3.71
N PHE A 178 1.50 9.20 2.85
CA PHE A 178 2.15 8.65 1.67
C PHE A 178 3.30 7.69 2.00
N ILE A 179 4.15 8.07 2.96
CA ILE A 179 5.28 7.24 3.40
C ILE A 179 4.75 5.92 3.98
N VAL A 180 3.80 5.96 4.91
CA VAL A 180 3.26 4.76 5.55
C VAL A 180 2.58 3.85 4.53
N GLY A 181 1.85 4.41 3.57
CA GLY A 181 1.19 3.64 2.52
C GLY A 181 2.15 2.94 1.55
N TYR A 182 3.26 3.57 1.15
CA TYR A 182 4.06 3.08 0.01
C TYR A 182 5.50 2.70 0.34
N PHE A 183 6.16 3.34 1.29
CA PHE A 183 7.61 3.14 1.48
C PHE A 183 7.92 1.75 2.06
N GLY A 184 7.00 1.14 2.81
CA GLY A 184 7.13 -0.24 3.28
C GLY A 184 7.21 -1.24 2.12
N THR A 185 6.26 -1.17 1.19
CA THR A 185 6.21 -2.11 0.04
C THR A 185 7.34 -1.83 -0.95
N ILE A 186 7.62 -0.56 -1.25
CA ILE A 186 8.76 -0.17 -2.10
C ILE A 186 10.09 -0.61 -1.49
N GLY A 187 10.29 -0.40 -0.19
CA GLY A 187 11.51 -0.76 0.53
C GLY A 187 11.79 -2.26 0.47
N MET A 188 10.77 -3.08 0.78
CA MET A 188 10.85 -4.54 0.66
C MET A 188 11.16 -4.99 -0.77
N TYR A 189 10.44 -4.46 -1.76
CA TYR A 189 10.65 -4.79 -3.16
C TYR A 189 12.08 -4.49 -3.63
N LEU A 190 12.65 -3.35 -3.22
CA LEU A 190 14.02 -2.98 -3.57
C LEU A 190 15.06 -3.91 -2.92
N ILE A 191 14.83 -4.33 -1.66
CA ILE A 191 15.73 -5.26 -0.98
C ILE A 191 15.72 -6.61 -1.68
N GLU A 192 14.55 -7.17 -1.99
CA GLU A 192 14.41 -8.43 -2.73
C GLU A 192 15.03 -8.36 -4.14
N SER A 193 14.78 -7.24 -4.84
CA SER A 193 15.34 -6.97 -6.16
C SER A 193 16.86 -6.79 -6.13
N GLY A 194 17.40 -6.24 -5.05
CA GLY A 194 18.84 -6.12 -4.84
C GLY A 194 19.47 -7.47 -4.54
N TRP A 195 18.87 -8.26 -3.65
CA TRP A 195 19.38 -9.58 -3.27
C TRP A 195 19.37 -10.59 -4.42
N SER A 196 18.33 -10.56 -5.25
CA SER A 196 18.26 -11.43 -6.45
C SER A 196 19.31 -11.12 -7.52
N ARG A 197 20.03 -9.99 -7.39
CA ARG A 197 21.08 -9.55 -8.32
C ARG A 197 22.50 -9.62 -7.73
N ALA A 198 22.62 -9.90 -6.42
CA ALA A 198 23.89 -10.05 -5.72
C ALA A 198 24.43 -11.48 -5.86
#